data_AF-A0A838VMA5-F1
#
_entry.id   AF-A0A838VMA5-F1
#
_cell.length_a   1.000
_cell.length_b   1.000
_cell.length_c   1.000
_cell.angle_alpha   90.00
_cell.angle_beta   90.00
_cell.angle_gamma   90.00
#
_symmetry.space_group_name_H-M   'P 1'
#
loop_
_entity.id
_entity.type
_entity.pdbx_description
1 polymer ?
#
loop_
_entity_poly.entity_id
_entity_poly.type
_entity_poly.pdbx_seq_one_letter_code
_entity_poly.pdbx_strand_id
1 'polypeptide(L)'
;MGAWFVEHFKLDVDYRVIAMEGWAPEAAPGFGWPGGRVWINPSPNAANLNMARAYAGTVMLEGTTLSEGRGTTHPLEVLFGAPDIDAKAVLAECSRLAPDWLTGCAIRETWFEPTFHKHAKTLCNGLMIHAEGRFYDHRTFRPWRLQALTFKAIRNLYPEYPLWRDFPYEYEINKLAIDVINGGSALREWVDDSTSQCAQMDAAAGLDEAAWLSTVTPLYLY
;
A
#
# COMPACT_ATOMS: atom_id res chain seq x y z
N MET A 1 -17.38 10.55 -1.44
CA MET A 1 -16.43 11.04 -2.48
C MET A 1 -17.11 11.97 -3.49
N GLY A 2 -18.17 11.57 -4.22
CA GLY A 2 -18.80 12.48 -5.20
C GLY A 2 -19.31 13.80 -4.60
N ALA A 3 -19.95 13.76 -3.43
CA ALA A 3 -20.34 14.98 -2.69
C ALA A 3 -19.14 15.90 -2.37
N TRP A 4 -18.00 15.31 -2.00
CA TRP A 4 -16.77 16.06 -1.75
C TRP A 4 -16.25 16.75 -3.01
N PHE A 5 -16.27 16.09 -4.17
CA PHE A 5 -15.89 16.74 -5.45
C PHE A 5 -16.80 17.92 -5.77
N VAL A 6 -18.11 17.76 -5.61
CA VAL A 6 -19.09 18.82 -5.86
C VAL A 6 -18.83 20.03 -4.96
N GLU A 7 -18.65 19.82 -3.66
CA GLU A 7 -18.40 20.89 -2.70
C GLU A 7 -17.03 21.55 -2.90
N HIS A 8 -15.97 20.74 -3.02
CA HIS A 8 -14.59 21.22 -3.09
C HIS A 8 -14.32 22.01 -4.38
N PHE A 9 -14.77 21.49 -5.54
CA PHE A 9 -14.57 22.13 -6.84
C PHE A 9 -15.74 23.03 -7.26
N LYS A 10 -16.77 23.19 -6.41
CA LYS A 10 -17.97 24.00 -6.68
C LYS A 10 -18.62 23.63 -8.02
N LEU A 11 -18.78 22.33 -8.25
CA LEU A 11 -19.33 21.82 -9.50
C LEU A 11 -20.84 22.07 -9.55
N ASP A 12 -21.31 22.65 -10.66
CA ASP A 12 -22.74 22.81 -10.93
C ASP A 12 -23.27 21.57 -11.68
N VAL A 13 -23.61 20.53 -10.91
CA VAL A 13 -24.12 19.26 -11.43
C VAL A 13 -25.28 18.77 -10.56
N ASP A 14 -26.32 18.22 -11.19
CA ASP A 14 -27.40 17.55 -10.49
C ASP A 14 -26.91 16.19 -9.97
N TYR A 15 -26.40 16.19 -8.73
CA TYR A 15 -25.76 15.04 -8.11
C TYR A 15 -26.70 14.35 -7.12
N ARG A 16 -26.95 13.06 -7.35
CA ARG A 16 -27.75 12.19 -6.48
C ARG A 16 -27.04 10.88 -6.20
N VAL A 17 -27.00 10.48 -4.92
CA VAL A 17 -26.54 9.15 -4.51
C VAL A 17 -27.72 8.22 -4.28
N ILE A 18 -27.64 7.01 -4.81
CA ILE A 18 -28.53 5.91 -4.42
C ILE A 18 -27.79 5.08 -3.37
N ALA A 19 -28.17 5.28 -2.10
CA ALA A 19 -27.52 4.63 -0.97
C ALA A 19 -27.78 3.11 -0.99
N MET A 20 -26.73 2.33 -0.75
CA MET A 20 -26.82 0.93 -0.30
C MET A 20 -27.63 0.83 0.99
N GLU A 21 -28.43 -0.23 1.10
CA GLU A 21 -29.19 -0.59 2.29
C GLU A 21 -28.43 -1.65 3.11
N GLY A 22 -28.38 -1.48 4.44
CA GLY A 22 -27.77 -2.45 5.36
C GLY A 22 -26.25 -2.58 5.28
N TRP A 23 -25.57 -1.71 4.52
CA TRP A 23 -24.10 -1.69 4.48
C TRP A 23 -23.53 -1.00 5.72
N ALA A 24 -22.63 -1.69 6.41
CA ALA A 24 -21.94 -1.20 7.60
C ALA A 24 -20.42 -1.33 7.38
N PRO A 25 -19.75 -0.28 6.87
CA PRO A 25 -18.33 -0.35 6.52
C PRO A 25 -17.43 -0.61 7.73
N GLU A 26 -17.81 -0.16 8.92
CA GLU A 26 -17.02 -0.35 10.15
C GLU A 26 -17.31 -1.68 10.88
N ALA A 27 -18.17 -2.53 10.30
CA ALA A 27 -18.58 -3.78 10.94
C ALA A 27 -17.71 -4.97 10.55
N ALA A 28 -17.38 -5.78 11.55
CA ALA A 28 -16.79 -7.10 11.36
C ALA A 28 -17.79 -8.06 10.67
N PRO A 29 -17.30 -9.10 9.96
CA PRO A 29 -15.88 -9.40 9.67
C PRO A 29 -15.35 -8.69 8.42
N GLY A 30 -16.20 -7.92 7.73
CA GLY A 30 -15.94 -7.40 6.40
C GLY A 30 -15.00 -6.20 6.39
N PHE A 31 -15.28 -5.22 7.26
CA PHE A 31 -14.63 -3.91 7.28
C PHE A 31 -14.53 -3.31 5.87
N GLY A 32 -15.65 -2.81 5.36
CA GLY A 32 -15.81 -2.32 4.00
C GLY A 32 -16.44 -3.36 3.07
N TRP A 33 -15.86 -4.57 2.95
CA TRP A 33 -16.43 -5.60 2.06
C TRP A 33 -17.66 -6.28 2.70
N PRO A 34 -18.86 -6.19 2.10
CA PRO A 34 -20.05 -6.84 2.65
C PRO A 34 -19.93 -8.36 2.64
N GLY A 35 -20.15 -8.98 3.80
CA GLY A 35 -20.21 -10.44 3.92
C GLY A 35 -21.27 -11.05 2.98
N GLY A 36 -20.98 -12.24 2.45
CA GLY A 36 -21.89 -12.95 1.55
C GLY A 36 -21.93 -12.44 0.10
N ARG A 37 -21.13 -11.41 -0.25
CA ARG A 37 -20.94 -10.98 -1.64
C ARG A 37 -19.71 -11.64 -2.24
N VAL A 38 -19.84 -12.10 -3.49
CA VAL A 38 -18.77 -12.68 -4.28
C VAL A 38 -17.82 -11.59 -4.74
N TRP A 39 -16.51 -11.81 -4.58
CA TRP A 39 -15.48 -10.94 -5.14
C TRP A 39 -15.45 -11.09 -6.67
N ILE A 40 -15.65 -9.98 -7.37
CA ILE A 40 -15.46 -9.89 -8.82
C ILE A 40 -14.25 -8.99 -9.03
N ASN A 41 -13.22 -9.53 -9.68
CA ASN A 41 -11.97 -8.81 -9.90
C ASN A 41 -12.23 -7.47 -10.62
N PRO A 42 -11.94 -6.31 -9.99
CA PRO A 42 -12.06 -5.02 -10.66
C PRO A 42 -10.95 -4.82 -11.70
N SER A 43 -9.85 -5.59 -11.60
CA SER A 43 -8.77 -5.66 -12.60
C SER A 43 -8.14 -7.06 -12.58
N PRO A 44 -7.40 -7.49 -13.61
CA PRO A 44 -6.84 -8.84 -13.68
C PRO A 44 -5.95 -9.23 -12.50
N ASN A 45 -5.19 -8.28 -11.95
CA ASN A 45 -4.31 -8.51 -10.80
C ASN A 45 -4.98 -8.15 -9.46
N ALA A 46 -6.23 -7.68 -9.49
CA ALA A 46 -7.02 -7.41 -8.30
C ALA A 46 -7.81 -8.65 -7.85
N ALA A 47 -7.07 -9.71 -7.47
CA ALA A 47 -7.61 -11.07 -7.41
C ALA A 47 -8.47 -11.41 -6.18
N ASN A 48 -8.31 -10.72 -5.06
CA ASN A 48 -9.00 -11.03 -3.82
C ASN A 48 -9.04 -9.83 -2.84
N LEU A 49 -9.70 -10.02 -1.70
CA LEU A 49 -9.85 -8.99 -0.67
C LEU A 49 -8.55 -8.70 0.09
N ASN A 50 -7.66 -9.69 0.28
CA ASN A 50 -6.36 -9.49 0.93
C ASN A 50 -5.50 -8.50 0.13
N MET A 51 -5.39 -8.72 -1.19
CA MET A 51 -4.78 -7.80 -2.13
C MET A 51 -5.40 -6.40 -2.04
N ALA A 52 -6.74 -6.29 -1.99
CA ALA A 52 -7.41 -4.99 -1.99
C ALA A 52 -7.11 -4.19 -0.72
N ARG A 53 -7.00 -4.88 0.42
CA ARG A 53 -6.55 -4.29 1.69
C ARG A 53 -5.09 -3.84 1.61
N ALA A 54 -4.21 -4.65 1.03
CA ALA A 54 -2.79 -4.37 0.91
C ALA A 54 -2.45 -3.29 -0.14
N TYR A 55 -3.32 -3.09 -1.14
CA TYR A 55 -3.05 -2.31 -2.34
C TYR A 55 -2.51 -0.90 -2.09
N ALA A 56 -3.08 -0.16 -1.13
CA ALA A 56 -2.65 1.20 -0.80
C ALA A 56 -1.17 1.28 -0.34
N GLY A 57 -0.59 0.15 0.08
CA GLY A 57 0.84 -0.01 0.27
C GLY A 57 1.52 -0.57 -0.97
N THR A 58 1.12 -1.77 -1.40
CA THR A 58 1.85 -2.57 -2.38
C THR A 58 1.89 -1.96 -3.79
N VAL A 59 0.96 -1.07 -4.15
CA VAL A 59 1.00 -0.31 -5.41
C VAL A 59 2.27 0.55 -5.51
N MET A 60 2.83 1.02 -4.40
CA MET A 60 4.05 1.83 -4.41
C MET A 60 5.26 1.08 -4.99
N LEU A 61 5.23 -0.25 -4.99
CA LEU A 61 6.26 -1.07 -5.63
C LEU A 61 6.32 -0.85 -7.15
N GLU A 62 5.27 -0.38 -7.81
CA GLU A 62 5.32 -0.07 -9.24
C GLU A 62 6.39 0.98 -9.57
N GLY A 63 6.60 1.92 -8.66
CA GLY A 63 7.64 2.94 -8.71
C GLY A 63 9.05 2.45 -8.34
N THR A 64 9.21 1.16 -8.05
CA THR A 64 10.48 0.56 -7.62
C THR A 64 10.91 -0.61 -8.50
N THR A 65 12.20 -0.95 -8.43
CA THR A 65 12.80 -2.09 -9.13
C THR A 65 12.36 -3.44 -8.57
N LEU A 66 11.81 -3.45 -7.36
CA LEU A 66 11.36 -4.65 -6.64
C LEU A 66 10.08 -5.22 -7.24
N SER A 67 9.93 -6.54 -7.33
CA SER A 67 8.68 -7.18 -7.75
C SER A 67 7.56 -6.96 -6.75
N GLU A 68 6.37 -6.65 -7.26
CA GLU A 68 5.11 -6.63 -6.52
C GLU A 68 4.36 -7.97 -6.60
N GLY A 69 5.00 -9.04 -7.10
CA GLY A 69 4.38 -10.35 -7.26
C GLY A 69 3.55 -10.52 -8.54
N ARG A 70 3.46 -9.50 -9.41
CA ARG A 70 2.93 -9.67 -10.79
C ARG A 70 3.74 -10.75 -11.51
N GLY A 71 3.06 -11.62 -12.26
CA GLY A 71 3.67 -12.83 -12.83
C GLY A 71 3.50 -14.09 -11.96
N THR A 72 2.85 -13.98 -10.80
CA THR A 72 2.52 -15.08 -9.89
C THR A 72 1.01 -15.21 -9.67
N THR A 73 0.59 -16.15 -8.83
CA THR A 73 -0.82 -16.29 -8.41
C THR A 73 -1.24 -15.30 -7.30
N HIS A 74 -0.30 -14.52 -6.76
CA HIS A 74 -0.54 -13.57 -5.65
C HIS A 74 0.06 -12.18 -5.95
N PRO A 75 -0.38 -11.51 -7.02
CA PRO A 75 0.08 -10.16 -7.32
C PRO A 75 -0.40 -9.16 -6.25
N LEU A 76 0.45 -8.17 -5.93
CA LEU A 76 0.17 -7.07 -5.02
C LEU A 76 -0.14 -7.50 -3.57
N GLU A 77 0.25 -8.72 -3.19
CA GLU A 77 0.10 -9.28 -1.84
C GLU A 77 1.46 -9.45 -1.11
N VAL A 78 2.55 -8.97 -1.71
CA VAL A 78 3.90 -8.99 -1.13
C VAL A 78 4.41 -7.56 -0.92
N LEU A 79 5.23 -7.36 0.12
CA LEU A 79 5.90 -6.08 0.38
C LEU A 79 7.08 -5.83 -0.57
N PHE A 80 7.62 -6.90 -1.15
CA PHE A 80 8.58 -6.88 -2.26
C PHE A 80 8.88 -8.32 -2.70
N GLY A 81 9.54 -8.44 -3.85
CA GLY A 81 10.36 -9.60 -4.21
C GLY A 81 11.58 -9.15 -4.99
N ALA A 82 12.75 -9.64 -4.61
CA ALA A 82 13.99 -9.39 -5.32
C ALA A 82 14.91 -10.62 -5.23
N PRO A 83 15.77 -10.86 -6.24
CA PRO A 83 16.68 -12.00 -6.24
C PRO A 83 17.88 -11.84 -5.29
N ASP A 84 18.14 -10.62 -4.85
CA ASP A 84 19.37 -10.18 -4.19
C ASP A 84 19.13 -9.48 -2.84
N ILE A 85 17.91 -9.57 -2.30
CA ILE A 85 17.54 -9.03 -0.98
C ILE A 85 17.10 -10.17 -0.06
N ASP A 86 17.61 -10.16 1.18
CA ASP A 86 17.23 -11.08 2.25
C ASP A 86 15.98 -10.55 2.97
N ALA A 87 14.85 -11.20 2.73
CA ALA A 87 13.56 -10.85 3.31
C ALA A 87 13.50 -11.01 4.82
N LYS A 88 14.21 -11.98 5.38
CA LYS A 88 14.28 -12.16 6.83
C LYS A 88 15.06 -11.03 7.48
N ALA A 89 16.15 -10.59 6.87
CA ALA A 89 16.90 -9.41 7.34
C ALA A 89 16.05 -8.14 7.26
N VAL A 90 15.32 -7.92 6.16
CA VAL A 90 14.40 -6.78 6.02
C VAL A 90 13.31 -6.80 7.08
N LEU A 91 12.67 -7.94 7.33
CA LEU A 91 11.62 -8.05 8.36
C LEU A 91 12.18 -7.76 9.77
N ALA A 92 13.38 -8.25 10.07
CA ALA A 92 14.05 -7.96 11.34
C ALA A 92 14.34 -6.45 11.50
N GLU A 93 14.79 -5.79 10.44
CA GLU A 93 15.03 -4.35 10.44
C GLU A 93 13.73 -3.55 10.57
N CYS A 94 12.65 -3.93 9.87
CA CYS A 94 11.32 -3.35 10.07
C CYS A 94 10.89 -3.44 11.54
N SER A 95 11.08 -4.62 12.15
CA SER A 95 10.71 -4.89 13.55
C SER A 95 11.53 -4.02 14.52
N ARG A 96 12.79 -3.73 14.19
CA ARG A 96 13.66 -2.84 14.97
C ARG A 96 13.26 -1.37 14.84
N LEU A 97 12.86 -0.93 13.64
CA LEU A 97 12.57 0.47 13.34
C LEU A 97 11.20 0.92 13.83
N ALA A 98 10.15 0.13 13.58
CA ALA A 98 8.78 0.49 13.91
C ALA A 98 7.89 -0.77 14.02
N PRO A 99 7.96 -1.52 15.13
CA PRO A 99 7.19 -2.75 15.30
C PRO A 99 5.67 -2.52 15.23
N ASP A 100 5.19 -1.35 15.67
CA ASP A 100 3.76 -1.01 15.66
C ASP A 100 3.19 -0.90 14.24
N TRP A 101 4.02 -0.58 13.24
CA TRP A 101 3.62 -0.51 11.83
C TRP A 101 3.50 -1.89 11.17
N LEU A 102 3.89 -2.97 11.85
CA LEU A 102 3.74 -4.36 11.41
C LEU A 102 2.42 -5.01 11.88
N THR A 103 1.61 -4.27 12.64
CA THR A 103 0.38 -4.79 13.25
C THR A 103 -0.80 -4.86 12.28
N GLY A 104 -1.86 -5.58 12.67
CA GLY A 104 -3.08 -5.76 11.87
C GLY A 104 -2.98 -6.70 10.68
N CYS A 105 -1.85 -7.38 10.51
CA CYS A 105 -1.66 -8.46 9.55
C CYS A 105 -0.60 -9.45 10.08
N ALA A 106 -0.43 -10.58 9.39
CA ALA A 106 0.75 -11.41 9.53
C ALA A 106 1.67 -11.23 8.33
N ILE A 107 2.98 -11.21 8.58
CA ILE A 107 4.00 -11.15 7.55
C ILE A 107 4.75 -12.48 7.51
N ARG A 108 4.88 -13.06 6.32
CA ARG A 108 5.53 -14.36 6.12
C ARG A 108 6.60 -14.25 5.04
N GLU A 109 7.80 -14.71 5.36
CA GLU A 109 8.85 -14.91 4.35
C GLU A 109 8.39 -15.88 3.26
N THR A 110 8.72 -15.55 2.01
CA THR A 110 8.33 -16.35 0.86
C THR A 110 9.39 -16.28 -0.24
N TRP A 111 9.36 -17.28 -1.12
CA TRP A 111 10.11 -17.30 -2.37
C TRP A 111 9.14 -17.51 -3.51
N PHE A 112 9.36 -16.80 -4.61
CA PHE A 112 8.54 -16.93 -5.81
C PHE A 112 9.33 -16.56 -7.05
N GLU A 113 8.93 -17.12 -8.19
CA GLU A 113 9.51 -16.79 -9.49
C GLU A 113 8.41 -16.23 -10.39
N PRO A 114 8.42 -14.93 -10.72
CA PRO A 114 7.46 -14.35 -11.65
C PRO A 114 7.60 -14.95 -13.05
N THR A 115 6.47 -15.27 -13.70
CA THR A 115 6.48 -15.74 -15.10
C THR A 115 6.65 -14.59 -16.11
N PHE A 116 6.27 -13.37 -15.71
CA PHE A 116 6.41 -12.12 -16.47
C PHE A 116 6.63 -10.94 -15.49
N HIS A 117 6.80 -9.73 -16.01
CA HIS A 117 7.06 -8.50 -15.24
C HIS A 117 8.46 -8.45 -14.60
N LYS A 118 8.63 -7.66 -13.54
CA LYS A 118 9.89 -7.48 -12.82
C LYS A 118 10.42 -8.84 -12.32
N HIS A 119 11.71 -9.06 -12.56
CA HIS A 119 12.44 -10.30 -12.21
C HIS A 119 11.83 -11.59 -12.80
N ALA A 120 11.19 -11.51 -13.98
CA ALA A 120 10.68 -12.70 -14.65
C ALA A 120 11.74 -13.81 -14.78
N LYS A 121 11.33 -15.04 -14.46
CA LYS A 121 12.16 -16.27 -14.51
C LYS A 121 13.39 -16.22 -13.59
N THR A 122 13.33 -15.41 -12.54
CA THR A 122 14.36 -15.34 -11.50
C THR A 122 13.72 -15.53 -10.13
N LEU A 123 14.26 -16.43 -9.32
CA LEU A 123 13.82 -16.66 -7.96
C LEU A 123 13.98 -15.37 -7.14
N CYS A 124 12.87 -14.86 -6.62
CA CYS A 124 12.82 -13.73 -5.71
C CYS A 124 12.59 -14.23 -4.28
N ASN A 125 13.25 -13.60 -3.31
CA ASN A 125 12.89 -13.66 -1.90
C ASN A 125 12.08 -12.41 -1.53
N GLY A 126 11.10 -12.56 -0.66
CA GLY A 126 10.15 -11.49 -0.35
C GLY A 126 9.31 -11.76 0.90
N LEU A 127 8.45 -10.81 1.23
CA LEU A 127 7.56 -10.85 2.39
C LEU A 127 6.09 -10.81 1.95
N MET A 128 5.35 -11.89 2.19
CA MET A 128 3.92 -12.00 1.93
C MET A 128 3.10 -11.37 3.06
N ILE A 129 2.08 -10.60 2.70
CA ILE A 129 1.14 -9.97 3.61
C ILE A 129 -0.11 -10.84 3.75
N HIS A 130 -0.50 -11.13 4.99
CA HIS A 130 -1.74 -11.83 5.35
C HIS A 130 -2.62 -10.87 6.17
N ALA A 131 -3.34 -9.99 5.48
CA ALA A 131 -4.37 -9.10 6.03
C ALA A 131 -5.77 -9.73 5.93
N GLU A 132 -5.86 -10.99 6.38
CA GLU A 132 -7.07 -11.81 6.32
C GLU A 132 -7.20 -12.78 7.52
N GLY A 133 -8.36 -13.42 7.62
CA GLY A 133 -8.66 -14.38 8.69
C GLY A 133 -8.45 -13.80 10.09
N ARG A 134 -7.78 -14.55 10.95
CA ARG A 134 -7.48 -14.12 12.33
C ARG A 134 -6.37 -13.07 12.45
N PHE A 135 -5.62 -12.84 11.37
CA PHE A 135 -4.48 -11.93 11.38
C PHE A 135 -4.89 -10.50 11.06
N TYR A 136 -6.04 -10.32 10.42
CA TYR A 136 -6.55 -9.01 10.07
C TYR A 136 -7.16 -8.28 11.25
N ASP A 137 -6.63 -7.09 11.53
CA ASP A 137 -7.29 -6.09 12.37
C ASP A 137 -7.35 -4.77 11.60
N HIS A 138 -8.58 -4.35 11.28
CA HIS A 138 -8.85 -3.17 10.49
C HIS A 138 -8.31 -1.87 11.12
N ARG A 139 -8.29 -1.78 12.45
CA ARG A 139 -7.92 -0.54 13.15
C ARG A 139 -6.41 -0.32 13.17
N THR A 140 -5.64 -1.41 13.08
CA THR A 140 -4.19 -1.38 13.23
C THR A 140 -3.45 -1.67 11.93
N PHE A 141 -4.11 -2.29 10.94
CA PHE A 141 -3.51 -2.53 9.63
C PHE A 141 -3.37 -1.23 8.83
N ARG A 142 -2.12 -0.79 8.63
CA ARG A 142 -1.78 0.46 7.93
C ARG A 142 -0.88 0.16 6.71
N PRO A 143 -1.44 -0.25 5.56
CA PRO A 143 -0.66 -0.80 4.44
C PRO A 143 0.37 0.19 3.87
N TRP A 144 0.03 1.48 3.78
CA TRP A 144 0.97 2.51 3.32
C TRP A 144 2.19 2.62 4.23
N ARG A 145 1.97 2.68 5.55
CA ARG A 145 3.04 2.71 6.57
C ARG A 145 3.90 1.45 6.51
N LEU A 146 3.26 0.29 6.43
CA LEU A 146 3.95 -1.00 6.32
C LEU A 146 4.89 -1.05 5.10
N GLN A 147 4.44 -0.57 3.95
CA GLN A 147 5.27 -0.51 2.74
C GLN A 147 6.37 0.57 2.84
N ALA A 148 6.07 1.75 3.38
CA ALA A 148 7.06 2.80 3.63
C ALA A 148 8.20 2.31 4.54
N LEU A 149 7.86 1.60 5.62
CA LEU A 149 8.81 0.94 6.51
C LEU A 149 9.67 -0.08 5.79
N THR A 150 9.08 -0.86 4.89
CA THR A 150 9.82 -1.85 4.10
C THR A 150 10.85 -1.18 3.19
N PHE A 151 10.48 -0.09 2.52
CA PHE A 151 11.45 0.69 1.74
C PHE A 151 12.57 1.26 2.61
N LYS A 152 12.23 1.78 3.80
CA LYS A 152 13.23 2.29 4.74
C LYS A 152 14.20 1.20 5.21
N ALA A 153 13.67 0.03 5.56
CA ALA A 153 14.47 -1.11 5.98
C ALA A 153 15.41 -1.60 4.85
N ILE A 154 14.90 -1.71 3.63
CA ILE A 154 15.72 -2.05 2.45
C ILE A 154 16.82 -1.00 2.24
N ARG A 155 16.50 0.30 2.26
CA ARG A 155 17.50 1.36 2.10
C ARG A 155 18.57 1.33 3.20
N ASN A 156 18.20 1.06 4.44
CA ASN A 156 19.16 0.93 5.55
C ASN A 156 20.12 -0.26 5.36
N LEU A 157 19.61 -1.40 4.91
CA LEU A 157 20.40 -2.62 4.73
C LEU A 157 21.20 -2.61 3.43
N TYR A 158 20.68 -1.94 2.39
CA TYR A 158 21.27 -1.87 1.06
C TYR A 158 21.31 -0.40 0.57
N PRO A 159 22.21 0.45 1.12
CA PRO A 159 22.23 1.89 0.87
C PRO A 159 22.32 2.27 -0.61
N GLU A 160 23.07 1.50 -1.40
CA GLU A 160 23.30 1.77 -2.82
C GLU A 160 22.32 1.01 -3.74
N TYR A 161 21.31 0.31 -3.20
CA TYR A 161 20.37 -0.44 -4.03
C TYR A 161 19.62 0.52 -4.97
N PRO A 162 19.51 0.22 -6.27
CA PRO A 162 18.78 1.05 -7.22
C PRO A 162 17.27 0.86 -7.03
N LEU A 163 16.73 1.38 -5.92
CA LEU A 163 15.37 1.11 -5.47
C LEU A 163 14.35 1.76 -6.40
N TRP A 164 14.53 3.04 -6.75
CA TRP A 164 13.55 3.82 -7.50
C TRP A 164 13.70 3.62 -9.01
N ARG A 165 12.60 3.40 -9.71
CA ARG A 165 12.58 3.33 -11.16
C ARG A 165 12.29 4.70 -11.76
N ASP A 166 13.10 5.06 -12.74
CA ASP A 166 12.89 6.24 -13.57
C ASP A 166 12.29 5.82 -14.92
N PHE A 167 10.99 6.03 -15.06
CA PHE A 167 10.22 5.78 -16.29
C PHE A 167 8.95 6.63 -16.28
N PRO A 168 8.39 6.95 -17.46
CA PRO A 168 7.07 7.60 -17.54
C PRO A 168 6.01 6.76 -16.84
N TYR A 169 5.30 7.37 -15.90
CA TYR A 169 4.21 6.74 -15.17
C TYR A 169 2.91 7.49 -15.45
N GLU A 170 1.92 6.77 -15.99
CA GLU A 170 0.67 7.35 -16.51
C GLU A 170 0.93 8.50 -17.50
N TYR A 171 0.52 9.72 -17.16
CA TYR A 171 0.65 10.92 -17.98
C TYR A 171 1.83 11.80 -17.57
N GLU A 172 2.66 11.35 -16.63
CA GLU A 172 3.77 12.10 -16.06
C GLU A 172 5.11 11.59 -16.60
N ILE A 173 5.87 12.48 -17.25
CA ILE A 173 7.13 12.14 -17.94
C ILE A 173 8.39 12.68 -17.24
N ASN A 174 8.23 13.58 -16.27
CA ASN A 174 9.34 14.31 -15.63
C ASN A 174 9.40 14.08 -14.11
N LYS A 175 8.73 13.04 -13.61
CA LYS A 175 8.68 12.69 -12.20
C LYS A 175 8.98 11.21 -12.06
N LEU A 176 9.67 10.83 -10.98
CA LEU A 176 9.82 9.43 -10.64
C LEU A 176 8.44 8.84 -10.36
N ALA A 177 8.21 7.61 -10.81
CA ALA A 177 6.94 6.92 -10.66
C ALA A 177 6.48 6.85 -9.20
N ILE A 178 7.40 6.64 -8.24
CA ILE A 178 7.09 6.64 -6.81
C ILE A 178 6.54 7.99 -6.32
N ASP A 179 7.09 9.10 -6.81
CA ASP A 179 6.66 10.45 -6.43
C ASP A 179 5.26 10.75 -7.00
N VAL A 180 4.92 10.18 -8.17
CA VAL A 180 3.57 10.27 -8.73
C VAL A 180 2.58 9.43 -7.93
N ILE A 181 2.91 8.16 -7.65
CA ILE A 181 2.05 7.22 -6.92
C ILE A 181 1.76 7.71 -5.50
N ASN A 182 2.79 8.20 -4.80
CA ASN A 182 2.65 8.69 -3.43
C ASN A 182 2.04 10.11 -3.35
N GLY A 183 2.05 10.87 -4.45
CA GLY A 183 1.55 12.25 -4.47
C GLY A 183 2.57 13.31 -4.02
N GLY A 184 3.86 13.02 -4.16
CA GLY A 184 4.97 13.92 -3.82
C GLY A 184 6.26 13.18 -3.46
N SER A 185 7.37 13.90 -3.35
CA SER A 185 8.70 13.32 -3.08
C SER A 185 8.98 13.00 -1.62
N ALA A 186 8.14 13.46 -0.68
CA ALA A 186 8.39 13.38 0.76
C ALA A 186 8.68 11.96 1.26
N LEU A 187 7.95 10.95 0.76
CA LEU A 187 8.20 9.55 1.12
C LEU A 187 9.59 9.10 0.66
N ARG A 188 9.93 9.34 -0.62
CA ARG A 188 11.21 8.94 -1.21
C ARG A 188 12.38 9.61 -0.48
N GLU A 189 12.29 10.91 -0.27
CA GLU A 189 13.30 11.69 0.44
C GLU A 189 13.50 11.19 1.88
N TRP A 190 12.41 10.87 2.59
CA TRP A 190 12.47 10.26 3.91
C TRP A 190 13.10 8.87 3.88
N VAL A 191 12.78 8.02 2.89
CA VAL A 191 13.40 6.70 2.77
C VAL A 191 14.91 6.84 2.58
N ASP A 192 15.34 7.71 1.66
CA ASP A 192 16.74 7.88 1.27
C ASP A 192 17.60 8.62 2.33
N ASP A 193 17.00 9.47 3.17
CA ASP A 193 17.70 10.14 4.27
C ASP A 193 17.98 9.16 5.44
N SER A 194 19.22 8.71 5.59
CA SER A 194 19.64 7.77 6.64
C SER A 194 19.41 8.27 8.08
N THR A 195 19.16 9.56 8.28
CA THR A 195 18.92 10.16 9.60
C THR A 195 17.44 10.26 9.97
N SER A 196 16.54 10.06 9.00
CA SER A 196 15.10 10.18 9.18
C SER A 196 14.52 9.04 10.02
N GLN A 197 13.45 9.35 10.75
CA GLN A 197 12.83 8.43 11.71
C GLN A 197 11.36 8.16 11.35
N CYS A 198 10.88 6.95 11.64
CA CYS A 198 9.48 6.57 11.41
C CYS A 198 8.50 7.49 12.15
N ALA A 199 8.84 7.95 13.35
CA ALA A 199 8.00 8.86 14.12
C ALA A 199 7.77 10.22 13.42
N GLN A 200 8.76 10.71 12.69
CA GLN A 200 8.64 11.97 11.93
C GLN A 200 7.66 11.80 10.76
N MET A 201 7.79 10.70 10.02
CA MET A 201 6.87 10.36 8.93
C MET A 201 5.46 10.09 9.45
N ASP A 202 5.33 9.40 10.58
CA ASP A 202 4.02 9.13 11.21
C ASP A 202 3.31 10.41 11.61
N ALA A 203 4.04 11.36 12.20
CA ALA A 203 3.49 12.65 12.60
C ALA A 203 3.03 13.47 11.40
N ALA A 204 3.82 13.50 10.32
CA ALA A 204 3.45 14.20 9.10
C ALA A 204 2.18 13.60 8.46
N ALA A 205 2.16 12.28 8.25
CA ALA A 205 0.99 11.58 7.71
C ALA A 205 -0.25 11.75 8.60
N GLY A 206 -0.08 11.71 9.92
CA GLY A 206 -1.18 11.87 10.87
C GLY A 206 -1.85 13.25 10.82
N LEU A 207 -1.10 14.32 10.50
CA LEU A 207 -1.67 15.65 10.28
C LEU A 207 -2.56 15.69 9.04
N ASP A 208 -2.08 15.12 7.93
CA ASP A 208 -2.84 15.06 6.68
C ASP A 208 -4.09 14.18 6.82
N GLU A 209 -3.97 13.04 7.51
CA GLU A 209 -5.10 12.16 7.85
C GLU A 209 -6.16 12.90 8.69
N ALA A 210 -5.74 13.64 9.72
CA ALA A 210 -6.66 14.39 10.57
C ALA A 210 -7.38 15.51 9.79
N ALA A 211 -6.63 16.25 8.95
CA ALA A 211 -7.19 17.30 8.10
C ALA A 211 -8.18 16.73 7.08
N TRP A 212 -7.84 15.60 6.46
CA TRP A 212 -8.72 14.89 5.54
C TRP A 212 -9.99 14.43 6.23
N LEU A 213 -9.88 13.73 7.36
CA LEU A 213 -11.03 13.25 8.14
C LEU A 213 -11.96 14.40 8.55
N SER A 214 -11.42 15.52 9.01
CA SER A 214 -12.21 16.72 9.34
C SER A 214 -12.99 17.25 8.13
N THR A 215 -12.43 17.12 6.93
CA THR A 215 -13.06 17.56 5.68
C THR A 215 -14.16 16.61 5.22
N VAL A 216 -13.94 15.29 5.33
CA VAL A 216 -14.86 14.30 4.74
C VAL A 216 -15.91 13.75 5.68
N THR A 217 -15.72 13.83 7.00
CA THR A 217 -16.69 13.29 7.98
C THR A 217 -18.11 13.85 7.81
N PRO A 218 -18.31 15.16 7.57
CA PRO A 218 -19.66 15.69 7.31
C PRO A 218 -20.34 15.12 6.05
N LEU A 219 -19.56 14.49 5.16
CA LEU A 219 -19.99 13.96 3.87
C LEU A 219 -20.17 12.43 3.88
N TYR A 220 -20.03 11.80 5.04
CA TYR A 220 -20.24 10.36 5.19
C TYR A 220 -21.71 10.00 5.03
N LEU A 221 -21.95 8.89 4.34
CA LEU A 221 -23.28 8.29 4.17
C LEU A 221 -23.52 7.13 5.14
N TYR A 222 -22.44 6.55 5.67
CA TYR A 222 -22.39 5.37 6.52
C TYR A 222 -21.30 5.52 7.56
#